data_AF-A0A927J3L5-F1
#
_entry.id   AF-A0A927J3L5-F1
#
_cell.length_a   1.000
_cell.length_b   1.000
_cell.length_c   1.000
_cell.angle_alpha   90.00
_cell.angle_beta   90.00
_cell.angle_gamma   90.00
#
_symmetry.space_group_name_H-M   'P 1'
#
loop_
_entity.id
_entity.type
_entity.pdbx_description
1 polymer ?
#
loop_
_entity_poly.entity_id
_entity_poly.type
_entity_poly.pdbx_seq_one_letter_code
_entity_poly.pdbx_strand_id
1 'polypeptide(L)'
;MEKDSLILSNAKKDIPIYLQDFNNFWKETTTYYTDEVLTECYATSLIYKNWLIVLNHIGIKTVDAFCNELHEDINTSFYHSYFGQYRSAHMHLRSVIELSLQLFYFYQHEVEYDQWKSGEYRIKHDVLTDYLKKHPAFKDTTAVDTIDLITRKWKLFSKYIHAEAPDFFQTNLESSKKRTISKKDLGVWKSNYLKTGYLTNKLFLLFFKNNLNLFPTQNRDILLRNQTDKDLIELGLKIG
;
A
#
# COMPACT_ATOMS: atom_id res chain seq x y z
N MET A 1 30.84 -34.31 -7.83
CA MET A 1 31.28 -33.53 -9.01
C MET A 1 30.33 -33.68 -10.21
N GLU A 2 29.97 -34.88 -10.65
CA GLU A 2 29.13 -35.07 -11.86
C GLU A 2 27.68 -34.57 -11.68
N LYS A 3 27.08 -34.77 -10.49
CA LYS A 3 25.72 -34.30 -10.15
C LYS A 3 25.61 -32.78 -10.10
N ASP A 4 26.60 -32.10 -9.51
CA ASP A 4 26.60 -30.63 -9.40
C ASP A 4 26.81 -29.97 -10.76
N SER A 5 27.63 -30.59 -11.63
CA SER A 5 27.80 -30.16 -13.02
C SER A 5 26.51 -30.25 -13.82
N LEU A 6 25.73 -31.32 -13.62
CA LEU A 6 24.41 -31.47 -14.26
C LEU A 6 23.40 -30.44 -13.74
N ILE A 7 23.34 -30.21 -12.43
CA ILE A 7 22.48 -29.19 -11.82
C ILE A 7 22.82 -27.80 -12.37
N LEU A 8 24.11 -27.44 -12.42
CA LEU A 8 24.56 -26.15 -12.95
C LEU A 8 24.24 -26.00 -14.44
N SER A 9 24.41 -27.06 -15.24
CA SER A 9 24.06 -27.06 -16.66
C SER A 9 22.55 -26.83 -16.86
N ASN A 10 21.71 -27.48 -16.06
CA ASN A 10 20.26 -27.29 -16.12
C ASN A 10 19.86 -25.87 -15.69
N ALA A 11 20.41 -25.35 -14.59
CA ALA A 11 20.15 -23.98 -14.16
C ALA A 11 20.52 -22.95 -15.24
N LYS A 12 21.69 -23.10 -15.89
CA LYS A 12 22.12 -22.23 -17.00
C LYS A 12 21.20 -22.30 -18.21
N LYS A 13 20.57 -23.46 -18.45
CA LYS A 13 19.57 -23.65 -19.52
C LYS A 13 18.22 -23.01 -19.16
N ASP A 14 17.82 -23.09 -17.90
CA ASP A 14 16.50 -22.64 -17.45
C ASP A 14 16.43 -21.12 -17.19
N ILE A 15 17.51 -20.49 -16.71
CA ILE A 15 17.54 -19.04 -16.41
C ILE A 15 17.08 -18.17 -17.60
N PRO A 16 17.58 -18.36 -18.83
CA PRO A 16 17.10 -17.60 -19.98
C PRO A 16 15.61 -17.82 -20.29
N ILE A 17 15.09 -19.02 -20.03
CA ILE A 17 13.67 -19.36 -20.22
C ILE A 17 12.82 -18.57 -19.22
N TYR A 18 13.24 -18.48 -17.95
CA TYR A 18 12.54 -17.65 -16.96
C TYR A 18 12.46 -16.18 -17.37
N LEU A 19 13.53 -15.62 -17.93
CA LEU A 19 13.53 -14.24 -18.44
C LEU A 19 12.59 -14.07 -19.64
N GLN A 20 12.56 -15.06 -20.55
CA GLN A 20 11.65 -15.05 -21.68
C GLN A 20 10.18 -15.11 -21.22
N ASP A 21 9.85 -16.00 -20.29
CA ASP A 21 8.53 -16.12 -19.70
C ASP A 21 8.11 -14.83 -18.99
N PHE A 22 9.04 -14.22 -18.25
CA PHE A 22 8.85 -12.91 -17.63
C PHE A 22 8.51 -11.82 -18.65
N ASN A 23 9.29 -11.71 -19.73
CA ASN A 23 9.06 -10.71 -20.76
C ASN A 23 7.73 -10.91 -21.49
N ASN A 24 7.36 -12.16 -21.77
CA ASN A 24 6.07 -12.49 -22.37
C ASN A 24 4.92 -12.11 -21.44
N PHE A 25 5.04 -12.46 -20.16
CA PHE A 25 4.06 -12.12 -19.14
C PHE A 25 3.91 -10.59 -18.98
N TRP A 26 5.01 -9.85 -18.90
CA TRP A 26 4.99 -8.40 -18.79
C TRP A 26 4.29 -7.73 -19.98
N LYS A 27 4.59 -8.19 -21.20
CA LYS A 27 3.92 -7.69 -22.42
C LYS A 27 2.43 -7.98 -22.39
N GLU A 28 2.03 -9.20 -22.02
CA GLU A 28 0.62 -9.56 -21.86
C GLU A 28 -0.05 -8.67 -20.81
N THR A 29 0.61 -8.45 -19.66
CA THR A 29 0.10 -7.62 -18.56
C THR A 29 -0.17 -6.20 -18.99
N THR A 30 0.77 -5.63 -19.73
CA THR A 30 0.66 -4.26 -20.22
C THR A 30 -0.63 -4.05 -21.03
N THR A 31 -1.12 -5.08 -21.74
CA THR A 31 -2.38 -4.98 -22.49
C THR A 31 -3.64 -4.87 -21.62
N TYR A 32 -3.57 -5.26 -20.34
CA TYR A 32 -4.68 -5.14 -19.39
C TYR A 32 -4.67 -3.83 -18.59
N TYR A 33 -3.55 -3.10 -18.59
CA TYR A 33 -3.45 -1.77 -18.00
C TYR A 33 -3.83 -0.73 -19.06
N THR A 34 -5.12 -0.39 -19.10
CA THR A 34 -5.58 0.78 -19.87
C THR A 34 -4.96 2.06 -19.28
N ASP A 35 -4.91 3.13 -20.08
CA ASP A 35 -4.40 4.43 -19.62
C ASP A 35 -5.11 4.92 -18.36
N GLU A 36 -6.42 4.68 -18.25
CA GLU A 36 -7.21 4.97 -17.05
C GLU A 36 -6.71 4.19 -15.84
N VAL A 37 -6.58 2.86 -15.96
CA VAL A 37 -6.10 2.00 -14.87
C VAL A 37 -4.69 2.41 -14.44
N LEU A 38 -3.81 2.67 -15.41
CA LEU A 38 -2.44 3.09 -15.15
C LEU A 38 -2.40 4.45 -14.43
N THR A 39 -3.20 5.41 -14.89
CA THR A 39 -3.28 6.74 -14.27
C THR A 39 -3.77 6.66 -12.83
N GLU A 40 -4.84 5.89 -12.56
CA GLU A 40 -5.35 5.70 -11.20
C GLU A 40 -4.34 5.02 -10.27
N CYS A 41 -3.70 3.94 -10.75
CA CYS A 41 -2.77 3.17 -9.94
C CYS A 41 -1.49 3.94 -9.65
N TYR A 42 -0.96 4.63 -10.67
CA TYR A 42 0.24 5.45 -10.53
C TYR A 42 -0.01 6.64 -9.60
N ALA A 43 -1.13 7.37 -9.76
CA ALA A 43 -1.46 8.46 -8.85
C ALA A 43 -1.61 8.00 -7.40
N THR A 44 -2.14 6.79 -7.17
CA THR A 44 -2.21 6.20 -5.82
C THR A 44 -0.82 5.89 -5.25
N SER A 45 0.14 5.48 -6.09
CA SER A 45 1.50 5.22 -5.63
C SER A 45 2.27 6.50 -5.23
N LEU A 46 1.85 7.64 -5.78
CA LEU A 46 2.42 8.95 -5.45
C LEU A 46 1.98 9.50 -4.08
N ILE A 47 0.95 8.93 -3.44
CA ILE A 47 0.38 9.45 -2.18
C ILE A 47 1.47 9.68 -1.12
N TYR A 48 2.25 8.65 -0.79
CA TYR A 48 3.19 8.72 0.34
C TYR A 48 4.44 9.53 0.05
N LYS A 49 4.87 9.57 -1.22
CA LYS A 49 5.91 10.51 -1.67
C LYS A 49 5.45 11.95 -1.52
N ASN A 50 4.18 12.24 -1.78
CA ASN A 50 3.62 13.58 -1.57
C ASN A 50 3.43 13.89 -0.09
N TRP A 51 3.05 12.92 0.75
CA TRP A 51 3.03 13.08 2.20
C TRP A 51 4.40 13.47 2.75
N LEU A 52 5.48 12.80 2.32
CA LEU A 52 6.84 13.17 2.70
C LEU A 52 7.13 14.66 2.38
N ILE A 53 6.81 15.09 1.16
CA ILE A 53 7.08 16.47 0.72
C ILE A 53 6.29 17.48 1.55
N VAL A 54 4.98 17.27 1.75
CA VAL A 54 4.15 18.23 2.48
C VAL A 54 4.47 18.28 3.96
N LEU A 55 4.79 17.15 4.59
CA LEU A 55 5.20 17.09 6.00
C LEU A 55 6.55 17.78 6.21
N ASN A 56 7.52 17.52 5.34
CA ASN A 56 8.81 18.21 5.38
C ASN A 56 8.68 19.71 5.14
N HIS A 57 7.75 20.13 4.28
CA HIS A 57 7.46 21.55 4.04
C HIS A 57 7.00 22.28 5.31
N ILE A 58 6.21 21.61 6.16
CA ILE A 58 5.75 22.16 7.45
C ILE A 58 6.68 21.84 8.62
N GLY A 59 7.89 21.33 8.36
CA GLY A 59 8.92 21.07 9.37
C GLY A 59 8.83 19.73 10.08
N ILE A 60 7.92 18.83 9.68
CA ILE A 60 7.77 17.50 10.27
C ILE A 60 8.66 16.52 9.50
N LYS A 61 9.83 16.20 10.08
CA LYS A 61 10.83 15.28 9.51
C LYS A 61 10.96 13.94 10.27
N THR A 62 10.32 13.84 11.44
CA THR A 62 10.47 12.69 12.35
C THR A 62 9.88 11.39 11.79
N VAL A 63 9.02 11.50 10.78
CA VAL A 63 8.30 10.38 10.15
C VAL A 63 8.78 10.06 8.73
N ASP A 64 9.88 10.64 8.27
CA ASP A 64 10.38 10.46 6.89
C ASP A 64 10.60 8.98 6.54
N ALA A 65 11.14 8.20 7.47
CA ALA A 65 11.35 6.77 7.29
C ALA A 65 10.03 6.02 7.00
N PHE A 66 8.94 6.38 7.69
CA PHE A 66 7.63 5.80 7.42
C PHE A 66 7.11 6.20 6.04
N CYS A 67 7.20 7.47 5.65
CA CYS A 67 6.71 7.91 4.34
C CYS A 67 7.49 7.27 3.17
N ASN A 68 8.80 7.09 3.33
CA ASN A 68 9.63 6.38 2.37
C ASN A 68 9.23 4.90 2.27
N GLU A 69 9.12 4.20 3.40
CA GLU A 69 8.73 2.78 3.41
C GLU A 69 7.30 2.59 2.87
N LEU A 70 6.36 3.47 3.22
CA LEU A 70 5.01 3.46 2.67
C LEU A 70 4.99 3.64 1.15
N HIS A 71 5.89 4.49 0.60
CA HIS A 71 6.04 4.65 -0.84
C HIS A 71 6.60 3.39 -1.49
N GLU A 72 7.60 2.76 -0.88
CA GLU A 72 8.16 1.49 -1.35
C GLU A 72 7.12 0.37 -1.32
N ASP A 73 6.34 0.23 -0.25
CA ASP A 73 5.31 -0.80 -0.14
C ASP A 73 4.19 -0.64 -1.16
N ILE A 74 3.69 0.59 -1.36
CA ILE A 74 2.62 0.82 -2.35
C ILE A 74 3.14 0.60 -3.78
N ASN A 75 4.36 1.05 -4.09
CA ASN A 75 5.00 0.79 -5.39
C ASN A 75 5.26 -0.71 -5.59
N THR A 76 5.71 -1.42 -4.55
CA THR A 76 6.02 -2.84 -4.63
C THR A 76 4.76 -3.68 -4.81
N SER A 77 3.65 -3.31 -4.18
CA SER A 77 2.33 -3.88 -4.49
C SER A 77 1.97 -3.69 -5.97
N PHE A 78 2.16 -2.47 -6.50
CA PHE A 78 1.87 -2.18 -7.90
C PHE A 78 2.79 -2.98 -8.84
N TYR A 79 4.09 -3.03 -8.57
CA TYR A 79 5.05 -3.80 -9.34
C TYR A 79 4.74 -5.31 -9.34
N HIS A 80 4.42 -5.90 -8.18
CA HIS A 80 4.05 -7.32 -8.11
C HIS A 80 2.78 -7.65 -8.90
N SER A 81 1.81 -6.72 -8.94
CA SER A 81 0.60 -6.91 -9.75
C SER A 81 0.91 -7.01 -11.26
N TYR A 82 1.94 -6.31 -11.74
CA TYR A 82 2.43 -6.39 -13.12
C TYR A 82 3.02 -7.76 -13.50
N PHE A 83 3.32 -8.63 -12.52
CA PHE A 83 3.78 -10.01 -12.75
C PHE A 83 2.75 -11.06 -12.31
N GLY A 84 1.51 -10.63 -12.07
CA GLY A 84 0.44 -11.49 -11.58
C GLY A 84 0.73 -12.04 -10.19
N GLN A 85 1.65 -11.42 -9.44
CA GLN A 85 2.00 -11.86 -8.10
C GLN A 85 1.05 -11.26 -7.06
N TYR A 86 -0.25 -11.55 -7.22
CA TYR A 86 -1.29 -10.89 -6.44
C TYR A 86 -1.23 -11.19 -4.94
N ARG A 87 -0.80 -12.39 -4.51
CA ARG A 87 -0.61 -12.66 -3.08
C ARG A 87 0.45 -11.72 -2.49
N SER A 88 1.65 -11.67 -3.07
CA SER A 88 2.69 -10.72 -2.65
C SER A 88 2.20 -9.27 -2.69
N ALA A 89 1.48 -8.88 -3.74
CA ALA A 89 0.92 -7.54 -3.85
C ALA A 89 -0.03 -7.19 -2.68
N HIS A 90 -0.92 -8.10 -2.29
CA HIS A 90 -1.80 -7.91 -1.13
C HIS A 90 -1.04 -7.90 0.21
N MET A 91 0.08 -8.63 0.34
CA MET A 91 0.92 -8.58 1.53
C MET A 91 1.51 -7.17 1.73
N HIS A 92 1.98 -6.52 0.67
CA HIS A 92 2.44 -5.14 0.74
C HIS A 92 1.30 -4.18 1.09
N LEU A 93 0.08 -4.37 0.58
CA LEU A 93 -1.08 -3.56 1.00
C LEU A 93 -1.39 -3.68 2.50
N ARG A 94 -1.12 -4.83 3.12
CA ARG A 94 -1.20 -4.98 4.58
C ARG A 94 -0.14 -4.14 5.29
N SER A 95 1.10 -4.19 4.80
CA SER A 95 2.21 -3.41 5.33
C SER A 95 1.94 -1.91 5.23
N VAL A 96 1.39 -1.44 4.10
CA VAL A 96 0.90 -0.06 3.93
C VAL A 96 -0.07 0.35 5.05
N ILE A 97 -1.03 -0.52 5.40
CA ILE A 97 -1.98 -0.25 6.49
C ILE A 97 -1.25 -0.16 7.82
N GLU A 98 -0.39 -1.13 8.14
CA GLU A 98 0.30 -1.17 9.44
C GLU A 98 1.20 0.04 9.64
N LEU A 99 2.04 0.37 8.65
CA LEU A 99 2.94 1.51 8.71
C LEU A 99 2.17 2.84 8.74
N SER A 100 1.03 2.93 8.05
CA SER A 100 0.16 4.11 8.11
C SER A 100 -0.34 4.37 9.53
N LEU A 101 -0.83 3.32 10.21
CA LEU A 101 -1.35 3.44 11.57
C LEU A 101 -0.22 3.67 12.59
N GLN A 102 0.93 3.00 12.40
CA GLN A 102 2.14 3.19 13.20
C GLN A 102 2.67 4.62 13.08
N LEU A 103 2.67 5.23 11.89
CA LEU A 103 3.10 6.61 11.70
C LEU A 103 2.32 7.55 12.62
N PHE A 104 0.99 7.47 12.65
CA PHE A 104 0.19 8.34 13.53
C PHE A 104 0.48 8.13 15.01
N TYR A 105 0.69 6.88 15.42
CA TYR A 105 1.02 6.57 16.80
C TYR A 105 2.39 7.13 17.17
N PHE A 106 3.44 6.76 16.42
CA PHE A 106 4.82 7.16 16.71
C PHE A 106 5.10 8.64 16.49
N TYR A 107 4.31 9.33 15.67
CA TYR A 107 4.35 10.79 15.57
C TYR A 107 4.11 11.50 16.92
N GLN A 108 3.46 10.85 17.87
CA GLN A 108 3.18 11.39 19.21
C GLN A 108 3.79 10.57 20.36
N HIS A 109 4.53 9.49 20.03
CA HIS A 109 5.08 8.52 20.98
C HIS A 109 6.56 8.27 20.64
N GLU A 110 7.38 9.31 20.82
CA GLU A 110 8.79 9.30 20.41
C GLU A 110 9.62 8.26 21.19
N VAL A 111 9.31 8.03 22.47
CA VAL A 111 10.00 7.03 23.30
C VAL A 111 9.74 5.62 22.77
N GLU A 112 8.48 5.28 22.52
CA GLU A 112 8.10 3.99 21.94
C GLU A 112 8.64 3.83 20.52
N TYR A 113 8.76 4.93 19.76
CA TYR A 113 9.39 4.91 18.44
C TYR A 113 10.88 4.55 18.53
N ASP A 114 11.61 5.12 19.49
CA ASP A 114 13.01 4.77 19.73
C ASP A 114 13.18 3.29 20.11
N GLN A 115 12.30 2.77 20.96
CA GLN A 115 12.27 1.34 21.31
C GLN A 115 11.85 0.44 20.14
N TRP A 116 10.97 0.93 19.26
CA TRP A 116 10.58 0.20 18.06
C TRP A 116 11.76 0.07 17.09
N LYS A 117 12.54 1.15 16.91
CA LYS A 117 13.76 1.13 16.08
C LYS A 117 14.82 0.16 16.59
N SER A 118 14.93 -0.03 17.91
CA SER A 118 15.84 -1.02 18.50
C SER A 118 15.29 -2.46 18.48
N GLY A 119 14.03 -2.65 18.07
CA GLY A 119 13.35 -3.94 18.08
C GLY A 119 12.83 -4.37 19.45
N GLU A 120 12.89 -3.49 20.45
CA GLU A 120 12.43 -3.75 21.83
C GLU A 120 10.93 -3.50 22.02
N TYR A 121 10.31 -2.75 21.12
CA TYR A 121 8.87 -2.47 21.14
C TYR A 121 8.17 -2.98 19.88
N ARG A 122 7.03 -3.67 20.07
CA ARG A 122 6.15 -4.12 18.99
C ARG A 122 4.70 -3.81 19.32
N ILE A 123 4.13 -2.83 18.64
CA ILE A 123 2.72 -2.46 18.78
C ILE A 123 1.81 -3.34 17.91
N LYS A 124 0.67 -3.74 18.46
CA LYS A 124 -0.34 -4.55 17.76
C LYS A 124 -1.36 -3.68 17.03
N HIS A 125 -1.94 -4.21 15.95
CA HIS A 125 -2.98 -3.54 15.17
C HIS A 125 -4.14 -3.03 16.02
N ASP A 126 -4.68 -3.86 16.92
CA ASP A 126 -5.82 -3.47 17.76
C ASP A 126 -5.48 -2.26 18.66
N VAL A 127 -4.26 -2.24 19.24
CA VAL A 127 -3.77 -1.12 20.06
C VAL A 127 -3.70 0.17 19.24
N LEU A 128 -3.16 0.11 18.01
CA LEU A 128 -3.12 1.25 17.10
C LEU A 128 -4.53 1.77 16.80
N THR A 129 -5.46 0.88 16.49
CA THR A 129 -6.82 1.30 16.13
C THR A 129 -7.60 1.84 17.32
N ASP A 130 -7.44 1.28 18.51
CA ASP A 130 -8.09 1.75 19.73
C ASP A 130 -7.55 3.12 20.16
N TYR A 131 -6.25 3.34 19.98
CA TYR A 131 -5.64 4.66 20.16
C TYR A 131 -6.23 5.67 19.17
N LEU A 132 -6.20 5.36 17.88
CA LEU A 132 -6.62 6.30 16.84
C LEU A 132 -8.11 6.63 16.95
N LYS A 133 -8.99 5.67 17.25
CA LYS A 133 -10.42 5.94 17.42
C LYS A 133 -10.74 6.96 18.52
N LYS A 134 -9.85 7.15 19.49
CA LYS A 134 -9.98 8.11 20.59
C LYS A 134 -9.19 9.40 20.36
N HIS A 135 -8.48 9.52 19.24
CA HIS A 135 -7.56 10.61 18.99
C HIS A 135 -8.31 11.95 18.75
N PRO A 136 -7.94 13.06 19.41
CA PRO A 136 -8.66 14.33 19.31
C PRO A 136 -8.79 14.90 17.90
N ALA A 137 -7.80 14.69 17.02
CA ALA A 137 -7.87 15.17 15.63
C ALA A 137 -9.02 14.53 14.83
N PHE A 138 -9.53 13.39 15.28
CA PHE A 138 -10.59 12.63 14.66
C PHE A 138 -11.96 12.83 15.32
N LYS A 139 -12.03 13.65 16.37
CA LYS A 139 -13.30 14.00 17.01
C LYS A 139 -14.25 14.63 15.99
N ASP A 140 -15.50 14.17 15.99
CA ASP A 140 -16.58 14.65 15.12
C ASP A 140 -16.28 14.47 13.61
N THR A 141 -15.51 13.42 13.27
CA THR A 141 -15.21 13.01 11.89
C THR A 141 -15.63 11.56 11.63
N THR A 142 -15.63 11.16 10.36
CA THR A 142 -15.82 9.79 9.86
C THR A 142 -14.57 8.92 10.01
N ALA A 143 -13.56 9.37 10.76
CA ALA A 143 -12.32 8.61 10.96
C ALA A 143 -12.56 7.25 11.61
N VAL A 144 -13.49 7.12 12.57
CA VAL A 144 -13.80 5.83 13.22
C VAL A 144 -14.29 4.80 12.19
N ASP A 145 -15.24 5.19 11.33
CA ASP A 145 -15.74 4.34 10.23
C ASP A 145 -14.61 4.00 9.24
N THR A 146 -13.74 4.97 8.97
CA THR A 146 -12.56 4.80 8.09
C THR A 146 -11.59 3.79 8.69
N ILE A 147 -11.30 3.86 9.99
CA ILE A 147 -10.44 2.92 10.73
C ILE A 147 -11.06 1.51 10.74
N ASP A 148 -12.38 1.38 10.87
CA ASP A 148 -13.08 0.10 10.78
C ASP A 148 -13.04 -0.53 9.39
N LEU A 149 -13.12 0.31 8.34
CA LEU A 149 -12.90 -0.14 6.96
C LEU A 149 -11.45 -0.58 6.73
N ILE A 150 -10.47 0.18 7.23
CA ILE A 150 -9.05 -0.18 7.20
C ILE A 150 -8.82 -1.52 7.92
N THR A 151 -9.40 -1.71 9.10
CA THR A 151 -9.26 -2.94 9.88
C THR A 151 -9.84 -4.15 9.15
N ARG A 152 -10.98 -4.00 8.47
CA ARG A 152 -11.53 -5.08 7.62
C ARG A 152 -10.59 -5.45 6.48
N LYS A 153 -9.94 -4.46 5.84
CA LYS A 153 -8.93 -4.70 4.79
C LYS A 153 -7.68 -5.35 5.35
N TRP A 154 -7.17 -4.90 6.50
CA TRP A 154 -6.04 -5.53 7.18
C TRP A 154 -6.32 -7.01 7.51
N LYS A 155 -7.51 -7.34 8.01
CA LYS A 155 -7.93 -8.73 8.26
C LYS A 155 -7.96 -9.55 6.96
N LEU A 156 -8.51 -8.98 5.88
CA LEU A 156 -8.50 -9.62 4.56
C LEU A 156 -7.07 -9.88 4.06
N PHE A 157 -6.17 -8.90 4.17
CA PHE A 157 -4.80 -9.03 3.68
C PHE A 157 -3.95 -9.96 4.57
N SER A 158 -4.29 -10.09 5.85
CA SER A 158 -3.66 -11.06 6.76
C SER A 158 -3.87 -12.50 6.28
N LYS A 159 -5.00 -12.78 5.61
CA LYS A 159 -5.25 -14.08 4.99
C LYS A 159 -4.26 -14.44 3.90
N TYR A 160 -3.79 -13.44 3.14
CA TYR A 160 -2.75 -13.62 2.12
C TYR A 160 -1.37 -13.89 2.73
N ILE A 161 -1.06 -13.27 3.88
CA ILE A 161 0.18 -13.59 4.63
C ILE A 161 0.15 -15.05 5.07
N HIS A 162 -0.90 -15.45 5.77
CA HIS A 162 -1.01 -16.78 6.38
C HIS A 162 -1.38 -17.89 5.39
N ALA A 163 -1.69 -17.54 4.13
CA ALA A 163 -2.17 -18.49 3.13
C ALA A 163 -3.33 -19.33 3.69
N GLU A 164 -4.33 -18.68 4.29
CA GLU A 164 -5.36 -19.35 5.09
C GLU A 164 -6.23 -20.33 4.30
N ALA A 165 -6.29 -20.19 2.97
CA ALA A 165 -6.99 -21.08 2.06
C ALA A 165 -6.29 -21.08 0.70
N PRO A 166 -6.53 -22.08 -0.16
CA PRO A 166 -5.98 -22.13 -1.52
C PRO A 166 -6.23 -20.86 -2.33
N ASP A 167 -7.37 -20.18 -2.13
CA ASP A 167 -7.68 -18.92 -2.80
C ASP A 167 -6.68 -17.79 -2.48
N PHE A 168 -5.95 -17.89 -1.36
CA PHE A 168 -4.93 -16.95 -0.92
C PHE A 168 -3.51 -17.37 -1.30
N PHE A 169 -3.33 -18.48 -2.02
CA PHE A 169 -2.02 -18.93 -2.44
C PHE A 169 -1.45 -18.04 -3.56
N GLN A 170 -0.13 -18.13 -3.73
CA GLN A 170 0.56 -17.43 -4.82
C GLN A 170 0.23 -18.02 -6.19
N THR A 171 -0.17 -19.30 -6.21
CA THR A 171 -0.50 -20.09 -7.39
C THR A 171 -1.72 -20.93 -7.07
N ASN A 172 -2.88 -20.52 -7.58
CA ASN A 172 -4.16 -21.23 -7.39
C ASN A 172 -4.41 -22.27 -8.50
N LEU A 173 -3.48 -22.37 -9.45
CA LEU A 173 -3.46 -23.35 -10.53
C LEU A 173 -2.24 -24.26 -10.32
N GLU A 174 -2.34 -25.53 -10.73
CA GLU A 174 -1.16 -26.36 -10.97
C GLU A 174 -0.10 -25.53 -11.69
N SER A 175 1.19 -25.83 -11.50
CA SER A 175 2.32 -25.16 -12.16
C SER A 175 2.20 -25.31 -13.68
N SER A 176 1.26 -24.59 -14.28
CA SER A 176 1.02 -24.58 -15.70
C SER A 176 2.21 -23.86 -16.29
N LYS A 177 2.74 -24.44 -17.37
CA LYS A 177 3.94 -23.94 -18.05
C LYS A 177 3.74 -22.55 -18.68
N LYS A 178 2.59 -21.88 -18.46
CA LYS A 178 2.27 -20.54 -18.93
C LYS A 178 1.42 -19.84 -17.87
N ARG A 179 2.03 -19.02 -17.01
CA ARG A 179 1.27 -18.05 -16.23
C ARG A 179 0.58 -17.10 -17.22
N THR A 180 -0.74 -17.08 -17.20
CA THR A 180 -1.54 -16.05 -17.88
C THR A 180 -2.21 -15.18 -16.84
N ILE A 181 -2.60 -13.98 -17.23
CA ILE A 181 -3.19 -13.04 -16.29
C ILE A 181 -4.67 -13.31 -16.16
N SER A 182 -5.09 -13.51 -14.92
CA SER A 182 -6.49 -13.49 -14.55
C SER A 182 -6.97 -12.04 -14.49
N LYS A 183 -7.80 -11.62 -15.47
CA LYS A 183 -8.51 -10.32 -15.42
C LYS A 183 -9.28 -10.14 -14.11
N LYS A 184 -9.82 -11.24 -13.57
CA LYS A 184 -10.50 -11.27 -12.28
C LYS A 184 -9.56 -10.88 -11.14
N ASP A 185 -8.38 -11.49 -11.08
CA ASP A 185 -7.42 -11.22 -10.00
C ASP A 185 -6.83 -9.81 -10.10
N LEU A 186 -6.58 -9.33 -11.33
CA LEU A 186 -6.23 -7.94 -11.57
C LEU A 186 -7.30 -6.98 -11.04
N GLY A 187 -8.58 -7.27 -11.34
CA GLY A 187 -9.70 -6.46 -10.86
C GLY A 187 -9.83 -6.45 -9.33
N VAL A 188 -9.66 -7.60 -8.68
CA VAL A 188 -9.68 -7.73 -7.21
C VAL A 188 -8.53 -6.93 -6.61
N TRP A 189 -7.30 -7.11 -7.11
CA TRP A 189 -6.15 -6.36 -6.66
C TRP A 189 -6.34 -4.85 -6.87
N LYS A 190 -6.76 -4.41 -8.08
CA LYS A 190 -6.99 -2.99 -8.39
C LYS A 190 -7.97 -2.37 -7.39
N SER A 191 -9.10 -3.03 -7.14
CA SER A 191 -10.10 -2.56 -6.19
C SER A 191 -9.51 -2.44 -4.77
N ASN A 192 -8.74 -3.44 -4.33
CA ASN A 192 -8.07 -3.42 -3.04
C ASN A 192 -7.00 -2.34 -2.93
N TYR A 193 -6.18 -2.16 -3.98
CA TYR A 193 -5.10 -1.19 -4.06
C TYR A 193 -5.63 0.24 -3.98
N LEU A 194 -6.57 0.60 -4.85
CA LEU A 194 -7.18 1.93 -4.88
C LEU A 194 -7.92 2.22 -3.58
N LYS A 195 -8.69 1.24 -3.06
CA LYS A 195 -9.43 1.45 -1.81
C LYS A 195 -8.51 1.60 -0.60
N THR A 196 -7.40 0.86 -0.56
CA THR A 196 -6.42 0.97 0.54
C THR A 196 -5.78 2.34 0.52
N GLY A 197 -5.26 2.78 -0.64
CA GLY A 197 -4.68 4.12 -0.79
C GLY A 197 -5.67 5.24 -0.47
N TYR A 198 -6.94 5.12 -0.91
CA TYR A 198 -7.99 6.08 -0.54
C TYR A 198 -8.20 6.14 0.98
N LEU A 199 -8.39 5.00 1.64
CA LEU A 199 -8.73 4.95 3.07
C LEU A 199 -7.59 5.47 3.96
N THR A 200 -6.35 5.05 3.68
CA THR A 200 -5.19 5.53 4.44
C THR A 200 -4.95 7.01 4.19
N ASN A 201 -4.98 7.46 2.92
CA ASN A 201 -4.82 8.87 2.60
C ASN A 201 -5.91 9.76 3.23
N LYS A 202 -7.18 9.31 3.22
CA LYS A 202 -8.26 10.01 3.92
C LYS A 202 -7.93 10.17 5.40
N LEU A 203 -7.42 9.12 6.05
CA LEU A 203 -7.05 9.19 7.47
C LEU A 203 -5.91 10.19 7.71
N PHE A 204 -4.91 10.25 6.82
CA PHE A 204 -3.84 11.26 6.91
C PHE A 204 -4.39 12.68 6.73
N LEU A 205 -5.25 12.90 5.73
CA LEU A 205 -5.87 14.20 5.48
C LEU A 205 -6.69 14.68 6.68
N LEU A 206 -7.44 13.78 7.32
CA LEU A 206 -8.19 14.10 8.54
C LEU A 206 -7.26 14.45 9.70
N PHE A 207 -6.16 13.71 9.87
CA PHE A 207 -5.20 13.92 10.95
C PHE A 207 -4.47 15.27 10.81
N PHE A 208 -4.03 15.60 9.59
CA PHE A 208 -3.32 16.83 9.26
C PHE A 208 -4.23 17.94 8.70
N LYS A 209 -5.55 17.86 8.92
CA LYS A 209 -6.53 18.78 8.30
C LYS A 209 -6.21 20.26 8.54
N ASN A 210 -5.69 20.58 9.72
CA ASN A 210 -5.34 21.95 10.12
C ASN A 210 -4.11 22.51 9.37
N ASN A 211 -3.31 21.64 8.72
CA ASN A 211 -2.11 22.01 7.98
C ASN A 211 -2.34 22.07 6.46
N LEU A 212 -3.51 21.67 5.95
CA LEU A 212 -3.74 21.56 4.50
C LEU A 212 -3.49 22.85 3.73
N ASN A 213 -3.78 24.02 4.32
CA ASN A 213 -3.55 25.32 3.69
C ASN A 213 -2.07 25.71 3.61
N LEU A 214 -1.19 25.01 4.34
CA LEU A 214 0.26 25.19 4.30
C LEU A 214 0.92 24.28 3.26
N PHE A 215 0.19 23.30 2.73
CA PHE A 215 0.77 22.36 1.78
C PHE A 215 0.99 23.03 0.41
N PRO A 216 2.13 22.78 -0.26
CA PRO A 216 2.32 23.23 -1.63
C PRO A 216 1.19 22.75 -2.54
N THR A 217 0.66 23.65 -3.38
CA THR A 217 -0.57 23.41 -4.17
C THR A 217 -0.53 22.11 -4.96
N GLN A 218 0.55 21.87 -5.72
CA GLN A 218 0.67 20.68 -6.57
C GLN A 218 0.59 19.37 -5.75
N ASN A 219 1.27 19.32 -4.61
CA ASN A 219 1.28 18.14 -3.75
C ASN A 219 -0.08 17.96 -3.05
N ARG A 220 -0.68 19.06 -2.60
CA ARG A 220 -2.03 19.06 -2.01
C ARG A 220 -3.05 18.54 -3.01
N ASP A 221 -3.02 18.99 -4.26
CA ASP A 221 -3.96 18.57 -5.30
C ASP A 221 -3.84 17.07 -5.58
N ILE A 222 -2.62 16.52 -5.57
CA ILE A 222 -2.40 15.07 -5.69
C ILE A 222 -3.04 14.32 -4.51
N LEU A 223 -2.86 14.80 -3.28
CA LEU A 223 -3.44 14.19 -2.08
C LEU A 223 -4.98 14.29 -2.06
N LEU A 224 -5.55 15.34 -2.64
CA LEU A 224 -7.00 15.55 -2.72
C LEU A 224 -7.66 14.89 -3.93
N ARG A 225 -6.89 14.47 -4.95
CA ARG A 225 -7.38 13.98 -6.25
C ARG A 225 -8.51 12.95 -6.18
N ASN A 226 -8.42 12.01 -5.24
CA ASN A 226 -9.38 10.90 -5.13
C ASN A 226 -10.40 11.08 -3.98
N GLN A 227 -10.45 12.27 -3.38
CA GLN A 227 -11.41 12.57 -2.32
C GLN A 227 -12.78 12.90 -2.93
N THR A 228 -13.85 12.47 -2.26
CA THR A 228 -15.21 12.83 -2.66
C THR A 228 -15.58 14.22 -2.18
N ASP A 229 -16.62 14.83 -2.74
CA ASP A 229 -17.16 16.11 -2.25
C ASP A 229 -17.45 16.09 -0.75
N LYS A 230 -18.00 14.97 -0.25
CA LYS A 230 -18.24 14.77 1.18
C LYS A 230 -16.93 14.82 1.99
N ASP A 231 -15.87 14.20 1.48
CA ASP A 231 -14.56 14.22 2.13
C ASP A 231 -13.98 15.65 2.13
N LEU A 232 -14.12 16.40 1.03
CA LEU A 232 -13.66 17.78 0.93
C LEU A 232 -14.39 18.71 1.92
N ILE A 233 -15.71 18.56 2.08
CA ILE A 233 -16.51 19.29 3.07
C ILE A 233 -16.02 18.96 4.49
N GLU A 234 -15.79 17.69 4.78
CA GLU A 234 -15.30 17.22 6.07
C GLU A 234 -13.90 17.78 6.40
N LEU A 235 -13.06 17.99 5.39
CA LEU A 235 -11.77 18.66 5.50
C LEU A 235 -11.87 20.20 5.60
N GLY A 236 -13.08 20.76 5.57
CA GLY A 236 -13.31 22.21 5.63
C GLY A 236 -12.93 22.95 4.35
N LEU A 237 -12.88 22.25 3.22
CA LEU A 237 -12.53 22.81 1.92
C LEU A 237 -13.80 23.24 1.17
N LYS A 238 -13.71 24.38 0.47
CA LYS A 238 -14.81 24.86 -0.37
C LYS A 238 -14.89 23.97 -1.62
N ILE A 239 -16.08 23.47 -1.93
CA ILE A 239 -16.37 22.87 -3.23
C ILE A 239 -16.64 24.03 -4.19
N GLY A 240 -15.93 24.05 -5.31
CA GLY A 240 -16.12 25.00 -6.41
C GLY A 240 -17.16 24.52 -7.40
#